data_AF-A0A1H2YJ29-F1
#
_entry.id   AF-A0A1H2YJ29-F1
#
_cell.length_a   1.000
_cell.length_b   1.000
_cell.length_c   1.000
_cell.angle_alpha   90.00
_cell.angle_beta   90.00
_cell.angle_gamma   90.00
#
_symmetry.space_group_name_H-M   'P 1'
#
loop_
_entity.id
_entity.type
_entity.pdbx_description
1 polymer ?
#
loop_
_entity_poly.entity_id
_entity_poly.type
_entity_poly.pdbx_seq_one_letter_code
_entity_poly.pdbx_strand_id
1 'polypeptide(L)'
;MELYKLRFNTASKTADEIKSTYDFSPPPQEVLEKMAEAFRNLNGTEFVGAVWGYSPDSYGLFGWDDKDDEKFKEFIYSIEQDAMFGNYIDDRDRFDAHWKSGEFEPAAALHFDKSDIIIIEKIEKIKD
;
A
#
# COMPACT_ATOMS: atom_id res chain seq x y z
N MET A 1 -4.33 -3.82 19.26
CA MET A 1 -3.67 -3.81 17.94
C MET A 1 -2.50 -4.76 17.99
N GLU A 2 -2.47 -5.69 17.07
CA GLU A 2 -1.38 -6.65 16.90
C GLU A 2 -0.52 -6.18 15.73
N LEU A 3 0.80 -6.28 15.88
CA LEU A 3 1.77 -5.93 14.86
C LEU A 3 2.40 -7.20 14.30
N TYR A 4 2.70 -7.15 13.01
CA TYR A 4 3.27 -8.26 12.27
C TYR A 4 4.39 -7.75 11.37
N LYS A 5 5.45 -8.53 11.26
CA LYS A 5 6.35 -8.41 10.12
C LYS A 5 5.79 -9.25 8.98
N LEU A 6 5.56 -8.60 7.85
CA LEU A 6 4.83 -9.13 6.70
C LEU A 6 5.69 -9.04 5.45
N ARG A 7 5.35 -9.83 4.44
CA ARG A 7 5.96 -9.78 3.11
C ARG A 7 4.89 -9.81 2.03
N PHE A 8 5.03 -8.98 1.02
CA PHE A 8 4.14 -9.02 -0.15
C PHE A 8 4.34 -10.30 -0.97
N ASN A 9 3.23 -10.92 -1.36
CA ASN A 9 3.09 -12.04 -2.28
C ASN A 9 2.17 -11.62 -3.44
N THR A 10 2.68 -10.70 -4.25
CA THR A 10 1.91 -9.94 -5.23
C THR A 10 2.44 -10.11 -6.65
N ALA A 11 3.34 -11.06 -6.89
CA ALA A 11 3.95 -11.30 -8.20
C ALA A 11 2.93 -11.52 -9.33
N SER A 12 1.76 -12.09 -9.00
CA SER A 12 0.68 -12.37 -9.94
C SER A 12 -0.45 -11.33 -9.91
N LYS A 13 -0.33 -10.23 -9.15
CA LYS A 13 -1.41 -9.25 -8.98
C LYS A 13 -1.83 -8.66 -10.33
N THR A 14 -3.12 -8.65 -10.59
CA THR A 14 -3.73 -8.19 -11.84
C THR A 14 -4.63 -6.97 -11.63
N ALA A 15 -4.87 -6.22 -12.71
CA ALA A 15 -5.81 -5.12 -12.71
C ALA A 15 -7.25 -5.58 -12.41
N ASP A 16 -7.66 -6.77 -12.86
CA ASP A 16 -9.00 -7.32 -12.59
C ASP A 16 -9.20 -7.65 -11.11
N GLU A 17 -8.17 -8.19 -10.42
CA GLU A 17 -8.22 -8.40 -8.98
C GLU A 17 -8.37 -7.08 -8.23
N ILE A 18 -7.61 -6.04 -8.61
CA ILE A 18 -7.74 -4.71 -8.00
C ILE A 18 -9.12 -4.12 -8.30
N LYS A 19 -9.60 -4.22 -9.54
CA LYS A 19 -10.93 -3.75 -9.92
C LYS A 19 -12.04 -4.39 -9.10
N SER A 20 -11.89 -5.66 -8.73
CA SER A 20 -12.87 -6.39 -7.93
C SER A 20 -13.02 -5.87 -6.49
N THR A 21 -12.09 -5.03 -6.01
CA THR A 21 -12.18 -4.41 -4.67
C THR A 21 -12.99 -3.11 -4.67
N TYR A 22 -13.45 -2.63 -5.83
CA TYR A 22 -14.25 -1.40 -5.93
C TYR A 22 -15.75 -1.73 -6.00
N ASP A 23 -16.53 -1.13 -5.10
CA ASP A 23 -17.98 -1.37 -5.03
C ASP A 23 -18.78 -0.62 -6.11
N PHE A 24 -18.31 0.54 -6.58
CA PHE A 24 -19.11 1.43 -7.43
C PHE A 24 -18.39 1.89 -8.69
N SER A 25 -17.28 2.61 -8.54
CA SER A 25 -16.59 3.25 -9.66
C SER A 25 -15.09 2.95 -9.59
N PRO A 26 -14.61 1.86 -10.22
CA PRO A 26 -13.18 1.64 -10.32
C PRO A 26 -12.53 2.71 -11.20
N PRO A 27 -11.23 2.99 -11.01
CA PRO A 27 -10.44 3.79 -11.92
C PRO A 27 -10.46 3.25 -13.37
N PRO A 28 -10.07 4.08 -14.36
CA PRO A 28 -9.83 3.61 -15.72
C PRO A 28 -8.86 2.42 -15.77
N GLN A 29 -9.01 1.54 -16.76
CA GLN A 29 -8.18 0.32 -16.89
C GLN A 29 -6.68 0.63 -16.86
N GLU A 30 -6.24 1.72 -17.49
CA GLU A 30 -4.83 2.11 -17.51
C GLU A 30 -4.27 2.43 -16.11
N VAL A 31 -5.09 3.01 -15.23
CA VAL A 31 -4.72 3.28 -13.83
C VAL A 31 -4.66 1.96 -13.06
N LEU A 32 -5.62 1.07 -13.26
CA LEU A 32 -5.64 -0.25 -12.63
C LEU A 32 -4.42 -1.10 -13.03
N GLU A 33 -3.99 -1.05 -14.29
CA GLU A 33 -2.78 -1.76 -14.75
C GLU A 33 -1.51 -1.20 -14.09
N LYS A 34 -1.40 0.13 -13.97
CA LYS A 34 -0.28 0.77 -13.25
C LYS A 34 -0.28 0.40 -11.76
N MET A 35 -1.44 0.38 -11.12
CA MET A 35 -1.56 -0.09 -9.74
C MET A 35 -1.13 -1.56 -9.62
N ALA A 36 -1.57 -2.42 -10.54
CA ALA A 36 -1.17 -3.83 -10.54
C ALA A 36 0.35 -4.00 -10.73
N GLU A 37 0.96 -3.20 -11.60
CA GLU A 37 2.42 -3.15 -11.75
C GLU A 37 3.11 -2.71 -10.45
N ALA A 38 2.61 -1.66 -9.80
CA ALA A 38 3.14 -1.18 -8.53
C ALA A 38 3.06 -2.25 -7.44
N PHE A 39 1.95 -2.99 -7.34
CA PHE A 39 1.83 -4.15 -6.45
C PHE A 39 2.85 -5.24 -6.78
N ARG A 40 3.03 -5.58 -8.06
CA ARG A 40 4.04 -6.56 -8.48
C ARG A 40 5.46 -6.11 -8.14
N ASN A 41 5.76 -4.82 -8.24
CA ASN A 41 7.07 -4.25 -7.88
C ASN A 41 7.35 -4.31 -6.37
N LEU A 42 6.31 -4.35 -5.54
CA LEU A 42 6.44 -4.61 -4.11
C LEU A 42 6.63 -6.08 -3.75
N ASN A 43 6.42 -7.03 -4.67
CA ASN A 43 6.50 -8.46 -4.37
C ASN A 43 7.83 -8.83 -3.69
N GLY A 44 7.74 -9.56 -2.58
CA GLY A 44 8.90 -9.96 -1.78
C GLY A 44 9.41 -8.88 -0.82
N THR A 45 8.94 -7.64 -0.91
CA THR A 45 9.28 -6.55 0.01
C THR A 45 8.62 -6.78 1.37
N GLU A 46 9.35 -6.49 2.45
CA GLU A 46 8.89 -6.67 3.82
C GLU A 46 8.39 -5.34 4.40
N PHE A 47 7.38 -5.41 5.28
CA PHE A 47 6.85 -4.25 5.97
C PHE A 47 6.28 -4.63 7.34
N VAL A 48 6.03 -3.63 8.18
CA VAL A 48 5.30 -3.78 9.43
C VAL A 48 3.84 -3.46 9.16
N GLY A 49 2.96 -4.42 9.42
CA GLY A 49 1.52 -4.24 9.32
C GLY A 49 0.80 -4.43 10.64
N ALA A 50 -0.37 -3.83 10.74
CA ALA A 50 -1.24 -3.89 11.91
C ALA A 50 -2.62 -4.43 11.53
N VAL A 51 -3.20 -5.27 12.40
CA VAL A 51 -4.63 -5.62 12.31
C VAL A 51 -5.42 -4.68 13.21
N TRP A 52 -6.34 -3.94 12.60
CA TRP A 52 -7.21 -2.99 13.28
C TRP A 52 -8.59 -3.60 13.54
N GLY A 53 -9.21 -3.25 14.67
CA GLY A 53 -10.51 -3.82 15.05
C GLY A 53 -11.64 -3.49 14.06
N TYR A 54 -11.55 -2.36 13.36
CA TYR A 54 -12.52 -1.95 12.34
C TYR A 54 -12.26 -2.56 10.95
N SER A 55 -11.09 -3.16 10.73
CA SER A 55 -10.71 -3.83 9.48
C SER A 55 -9.94 -5.11 9.78
N PRO A 56 -10.61 -6.12 10.37
CA PRO A 56 -9.95 -7.34 10.83
C PRO A 56 -9.46 -8.23 9.67
N ASP A 57 -9.97 -8.01 8.46
CA ASP A 57 -9.73 -8.83 7.28
C ASP A 57 -8.59 -8.31 6.39
N SER A 58 -7.89 -7.26 6.83
CA SER A 58 -6.74 -6.68 6.12
C SER A 58 -5.57 -6.41 7.07
N TYR A 59 -4.40 -6.13 6.49
CA TYR A 59 -3.27 -5.55 7.21
C TYR A 59 -3.13 -4.08 6.84
N GLY A 60 -3.29 -3.19 7.81
CA GLY A 60 -2.96 -1.77 7.65
C GLY A 60 -1.46 -1.56 7.66
N LEU A 61 -0.94 -0.75 6.75
CA LEU A 61 0.47 -0.36 6.71
C LEU A 61 0.84 0.42 7.98
N PHE A 62 1.85 -0.04 8.72
CA PHE A 62 2.34 0.64 9.92
C PHE A 62 3.74 1.26 9.70
N GLY A 63 4.55 0.66 8.84
CA GLY A 63 5.85 1.20 8.44
C GLY A 63 6.65 0.21 7.58
N TRP A 64 7.80 0.65 7.09
CA TRP A 64 8.74 -0.12 6.27
C TRP A 64 10.18 0.18 6.67
N ASP A 65 11.13 -0.56 6.08
CA ASP A 65 12.57 -0.33 6.25
C ASP A 65 13.02 0.79 5.29
N ASP A 66 13.86 1.71 5.76
CA ASP A 66 14.36 2.86 4.98
C ASP A 66 14.95 2.46 3.62
N LYS A 67 15.54 1.27 3.51
CA LYS A 67 16.09 0.76 2.24
C LYS A 67 15.02 0.56 1.15
N ASP A 68 13.77 0.40 1.54
CA ASP A 68 12.62 0.15 0.67
C ASP A 68 11.77 1.43 0.47
N ASP A 69 12.20 2.58 1.01
CA ASP A 69 11.45 3.85 0.95
C ASP A 69 11.05 4.24 -0.48
N GLU A 70 11.98 4.16 -1.41
CA GLU A 70 11.71 4.48 -2.82
C GLU A 70 10.64 3.57 -3.43
N LYS A 71 10.59 2.29 -3.05
CA LYS A 71 9.55 1.37 -3.56
C LYS A 71 8.17 1.75 -3.02
N PHE A 72 8.10 2.08 -1.74
CA PHE A 72 6.85 2.55 -1.13
C PHE A 72 6.41 3.89 -1.71
N LYS A 73 7.36 4.81 -1.95
CA LYS A 73 7.10 6.07 -2.64
C LYS A 73 6.46 5.85 -4.02
N GLU A 74 7.06 5.02 -4.87
CA GLU A 74 6.54 4.75 -6.22
C GLU A 74 5.18 4.01 -6.18
N PHE A 75 5.01 3.09 -5.21
CA PHE A 75 3.72 2.44 -4.99
C PHE A 75 2.64 3.43 -4.60
N ILE A 76 2.93 4.31 -3.63
CA ILE A 76 2.01 5.31 -3.12
C ILE A 76 1.65 6.30 -4.23
N TYR A 77 2.62 6.80 -5.00
CA TYR A 77 2.32 7.66 -6.15
C TYR A 77 1.38 6.99 -7.17
N SER A 78 1.56 5.69 -7.40
CA SER A 78 0.75 4.92 -8.35
C SER A 78 -0.71 4.79 -7.89
N ILE A 79 -0.96 4.62 -6.58
CA ILE A 79 -2.32 4.57 -6.04
C ILE A 79 -2.96 5.96 -5.90
N GLU A 80 -2.16 7.02 -5.73
CA GLU A 80 -2.60 8.42 -5.73
C GLU A 80 -3.18 8.87 -7.09
N GLN A 81 -3.10 8.03 -8.13
CA GLN A 81 -3.75 8.27 -9.41
C GLN A 81 -5.25 7.89 -9.41
N ASP A 82 -5.75 7.31 -8.31
CA ASP A 82 -7.19 7.10 -8.11
C ASP A 82 -7.90 8.43 -7.85
N ALA A 83 -8.78 8.86 -8.75
CA ALA A 83 -9.52 10.11 -8.59
C ALA A 83 -10.49 10.14 -7.39
N MET A 84 -10.80 8.98 -6.80
CA MET A 84 -11.64 8.90 -5.61
C MET A 84 -10.88 9.27 -4.32
N PHE A 85 -9.58 8.99 -4.25
CA PHE A 85 -8.79 9.10 -3.02
C PHE A 85 -7.51 9.93 -3.14
N GLY A 86 -6.97 10.05 -4.35
CA GLY A 86 -5.67 10.65 -4.61
C GLY A 86 -5.68 12.17 -4.68
N ASN A 87 -4.59 12.77 -4.19
CA ASN A 87 -4.35 14.21 -4.17
C ASN A 87 -3.27 14.66 -5.18
N TYR A 88 -2.57 13.71 -5.82
CA TYR A 88 -1.43 13.96 -6.72
C TYR A 88 -1.62 13.34 -8.11
N ILE A 89 -2.85 13.38 -8.62
CA ILE A 89 -3.18 12.88 -9.97
C ILE A 89 -2.38 13.66 -11.00
N ASP A 90 -1.53 12.96 -11.75
CA ASP A 90 -0.58 13.52 -12.72
C ASP A 90 0.33 14.63 -12.18
N ASP A 91 0.52 14.72 -10.84
CA ASP A 91 1.29 15.77 -10.16
C ASP A 91 2.51 15.19 -9.42
N ARG A 92 3.40 14.55 -10.20
CA ARG A 92 4.62 13.91 -9.73
C ARG A 92 5.56 14.88 -9.00
N ASP A 93 5.73 16.08 -9.54
CA ASP A 93 6.69 17.06 -9.01
C ASP A 93 6.28 17.52 -7.60
N ARG A 94 4.98 17.76 -7.38
CA ARG A 94 4.47 18.12 -6.05
C ARG A 94 4.56 16.94 -5.09
N PHE A 95 4.24 15.73 -5.55
CA PHE A 95 4.35 14.53 -4.73
C PHE A 95 5.80 14.31 -4.26
N ASP A 96 6.78 14.34 -5.16
CA ASP A 96 8.20 14.17 -4.82
C ASP A 96 8.70 15.28 -3.88
N ALA A 97 8.24 16.51 -4.05
CA ALA A 97 8.57 17.63 -3.16
C ALA A 97 8.01 17.42 -1.74
N HIS A 98 6.75 17.00 -1.63
CA HIS A 98 6.11 16.69 -0.35
C HIS A 98 6.73 15.46 0.32
N TRP A 99 7.04 14.42 -0.45
CA TRP A 99 7.75 13.23 0.06
C TRP A 99 9.10 13.62 0.66
N LYS A 100 9.92 14.37 -0.08
CA LYS A 100 11.26 14.78 0.36
C LYS A 100 11.26 15.71 1.57
N SER A 101 10.24 16.56 1.70
CA SER A 101 10.10 17.49 2.83
C SER A 101 9.44 16.84 4.05
N GLY A 102 8.85 15.65 3.92
CA GLY A 102 8.04 15.01 4.95
C GLY A 102 6.65 15.64 5.10
N GLU A 103 6.20 16.42 4.11
CA GLU A 103 4.87 17.04 4.06
C GLU A 103 3.82 16.16 3.37
N PHE A 104 4.22 15.00 2.85
CA PHE A 104 3.27 14.01 2.34
C PHE A 104 2.40 13.47 3.48
N GLU A 105 1.09 13.61 3.34
CA GLU A 105 0.08 13.03 4.23
C GLU A 105 -0.92 12.23 3.35
N PRO A 106 -1.08 10.92 3.58
CA PRO A 106 -2.02 10.11 2.81
C PRO A 106 -3.47 10.48 3.18
N ALA A 107 -4.37 10.45 2.19
CA ALA A 107 -5.79 10.75 2.43
C ALA A 107 -6.48 9.71 3.33
N ALA A 108 -5.96 8.49 3.38
CA ALA A 108 -6.47 7.39 4.19
C ALA A 108 -5.35 6.41 4.55
N ALA A 109 -5.58 5.59 5.58
CA ALA A 109 -4.69 4.48 5.89
C ALA A 109 -4.71 3.45 4.75
N LEU A 110 -3.53 2.94 4.39
CA LEU A 110 -3.39 1.89 3.37
C LEU A 110 -3.60 0.53 4.00
N HIS A 111 -4.46 -0.27 3.38
CA HIS A 111 -4.79 -1.63 3.82
C HIS A 111 -4.55 -2.63 2.68
N PHE A 112 -3.98 -3.77 3.03
CA PHE A 112 -3.68 -4.85 2.09
C PHE A 112 -4.49 -6.10 2.42
N ASP A 113 -5.02 -6.75 1.38
CA ASP A 113 -5.74 -8.00 1.51
C ASP A 113 -4.81 -9.09 2.07
N LYS A 114 -5.32 -9.95 2.96
CA LYS A 114 -4.53 -11.02 3.56
C LYS A 114 -3.99 -12.03 2.54
N SER A 115 -4.67 -12.21 1.41
CA SER A 115 -4.23 -13.10 0.32
C SER A 115 -2.96 -12.61 -0.39
N ASP A 116 -2.70 -11.29 -0.37
CA ASP A 116 -1.50 -10.68 -0.94
C ASP A 116 -0.29 -10.77 0.00
N ILE A 117 -0.42 -11.37 1.19
CA ILE A 117 0.55 -11.22 2.27
C ILE A 117 1.00 -12.58 2.84
N ILE A 118 2.31 -12.71 3.04
CA ILE A 118 2.92 -13.78 3.84
C ILE A 118 3.29 -13.20 5.21
N ILE A 119 2.84 -13.86 6.28
CA ILE A 119 3.24 -13.52 7.66
C ILE A 119 4.64 -14.09 7.90
N ILE A 120 5.60 -13.23 8.25
CA ILE A 120 6.95 -13.65 8.65
C ILE A 120 6.96 -13.94 10.15
N GLU A 121 6.53 -12.98 10.96
CA GLU A 121 6.49 -13.09 12.41
C GLU A 121 5.43 -12.16 13.02
N LYS A 122 4.94 -12.54 14.19
CA LYS A 122 4.14 -11.67 15.05
C LYS A 122 5.08 -10.87 15.95
N ILE A 123 4.95 -9.55 15.93
CA ILE A 123 5.76 -8.66 16.77
C ILE A 123 5.09 -8.57 18.13
N GLU A 124 5.68 -9.22 19.13
CA GLU A 124 5.26 -9.10 20.51
C GLU A 124 5.69 -7.74 21.06
N LYS A 125 4.77 -7.04 21.75
CA LYS A 125 5.17 -5.88 22.54
C LYS A 125 6.02 -6.37 23.69
N ILE A 126 7.23 -5.83 23.83
CA ILE A 126 7.98 -5.95 25.08
C ILE A 126 7.07 -5.33 26.15
N LYS A 127 6.66 -6.14 27.13
CA LYS A 127 5.99 -5.64 28.32
C LYS A 127 7.04 -4.90 29.15
N ASP A 128 6.92 -3.59 29.23
CA ASP A 128 7.54 -2.81 30.30
C ASP A 128 6.92 -3.18 31.67
#